data_AF-A0A2V6NN51-F1
#
_entry.id   AF-A0A2V6NN51-F1
#
_cell.length_a   1.000
_cell.length_b   1.000
_cell.length_c   1.000
_cell.angle_alpha   90.00
_cell.angle_beta   90.00
_cell.angle_gamma   90.00
#
_symmetry.space_group_name_H-M   'P 1'
#
loop_
_entity.id
_entity.type
_entity.pdbx_description
1 polymer ?
#
loop_
_entity_poly.entity_id
_entity_poly.type
_entity_poly.pdbx_seq_one_letter_code
_entity_poly.pdbx_strand_id
1 'polypeptide(L)'
;EAERQTHSIPDDPEKRERLARSLGFDSASPLLAELQASNERVREIFHHLIASGTPAPAVNLDIFADPARATRTLNELAQGSVSFHVAPRTRQIFRRLRPLLLEELTRCADPDATLIAIVRFVEVFGLRSLLFELLATNPKLLELLVRTFDASFFATNVLIRHPHLLEEITRSATLNRSLSLSEHAAALHPFVERRDLDSIRVYRQTQLLRTIMRDVLGLCPLPNLWQEITDLAEACLLTAAAIVGANDLTIIAMGKFGGRELTYASDLDLMFVGDDFRAAQHLITVLSIPSPEGVIASVDARLRPEGEKGPLVGSLEAFEAYYRDRAQFWEIQAITRARPVSGTNQETFRAIAHAAWSIAGRDSDLFGKIDAMVRRVRAERGSGNDALDFKTGIGGIVEAEFLVQALQMRHDVRETSVRLAIAKLANIISSEDADLLGRGYEFLRCLETVLRRWRNTSASSLPPDPIEQRKLAVRMGFKDRESWQQAYERARANIHAIYGKHFER
;
A
#
# COMPACT_ATOMS: atom_id res chain seq x y z
N GLU A 1 55.64 15.89 -32.18
CA GLU A 1 54.79 17.04 -31.81
C GLU A 1 53.47 16.52 -31.26
N ALA A 2 52.94 17.17 -30.22
CA ALA A 2 51.79 16.69 -29.47
C ALA A 2 50.49 16.69 -30.31
N GLU A 3 49.73 15.59 -30.26
CA GLU A 3 48.38 15.49 -30.81
C GLU A 3 47.44 16.45 -30.06
N ARG A 4 47.31 17.67 -30.57
CA ARG A 4 46.28 18.62 -30.12
C ARG A 4 45.01 18.41 -30.93
N GLN A 5 43.97 17.87 -30.30
CA GLN A 5 42.61 17.99 -30.83
C GLN A 5 42.23 19.47 -30.88
N THR A 6 42.02 19.99 -32.08
CA THR A 6 41.57 21.37 -32.29
C THR A 6 40.19 21.33 -32.94
N HIS A 7 39.22 22.01 -32.32
CA HIS A 7 37.83 22.08 -32.79
C HIS A 7 37.59 23.29 -33.73
N SER A 8 38.65 23.93 -34.21
CA SER A 8 38.62 25.17 -34.98
C SER A 8 39.48 25.04 -36.23
N ILE A 9 39.01 25.64 -37.32
CA ILE A 9 39.82 25.78 -38.54
C ILE A 9 40.92 26.81 -38.26
N PRO A 10 42.16 26.61 -38.73
CA PRO A 10 43.24 27.54 -38.47
C PRO A 10 42.90 28.97 -38.94
N ASP A 11 43.18 29.99 -38.13
CA ASP A 11 43.00 31.38 -38.56
C ASP A 11 44.13 31.89 -39.46
N ASP A 12 45.23 31.14 -39.56
CA ASP A 12 46.37 31.46 -40.42
C ASP A 12 46.08 31.08 -41.89
N PRO A 13 46.13 32.03 -42.85
CA PRO A 13 45.83 31.75 -44.27
C PRO A 13 46.70 30.66 -44.88
N GLU A 14 47.99 30.60 -44.55
CA GLU A 14 48.90 29.61 -45.13
C GLU A 14 48.59 28.19 -44.61
N LYS A 15 48.22 28.07 -43.33
CA LYS A 15 47.78 26.80 -42.73
C LYS A 15 46.42 26.36 -43.26
N ARG A 16 45.51 27.29 -43.56
CA ARG A 16 44.23 26.98 -44.21
C ARG A 16 44.42 26.42 -45.62
N GLU A 17 45.33 27.01 -46.40
CA GLU A 17 45.67 26.49 -47.73
C GLU A 17 46.25 25.06 -47.66
N ARG A 18 47.14 24.80 -46.71
CA ARG A 18 47.67 23.45 -46.47
C ARG A 18 46.58 22.46 -46.06
N LEU A 19 45.67 22.86 -45.16
CA LEU A 19 44.53 22.04 -44.74
C LEU A 19 43.62 21.72 -45.93
N ALA A 20 43.29 22.71 -46.76
CA ALA A 20 42.46 22.53 -47.95
C ALA A 20 43.05 21.52 -48.93
N ARG A 21 44.33 21.65 -49.26
CA ARG A 21 45.02 20.68 -50.13
C ARG A 21 45.08 19.28 -49.52
N SER A 22 45.31 19.17 -48.21
CA SER A 22 45.33 17.87 -47.53
C SER A 22 43.98 17.13 -47.58
N LEU A 23 42.89 17.89 -47.68
CA LEU A 23 41.52 17.39 -47.80
C LEU A 23 41.05 17.26 -49.26
N GLY A 24 41.94 17.50 -50.23
CA GLY A 24 41.65 17.34 -51.67
C GLY A 24 41.02 18.55 -52.35
N PHE A 25 41.05 19.74 -51.75
CA PHE A 25 40.55 20.98 -52.34
C PHE A 25 41.69 21.79 -52.98
N ASP A 26 41.39 22.49 -54.08
CA ASP A 26 42.37 23.28 -54.83
C ASP A 26 42.87 24.51 -54.06
N SER A 27 42.05 25.07 -53.17
CA SER A 27 42.40 26.19 -52.30
C SER A 27 41.50 26.25 -51.05
N ALA A 28 41.80 27.16 -50.12
CA ALA A 28 41.00 27.34 -48.90
C ALA A 28 39.56 27.81 -49.17
N SER A 29 39.31 28.53 -50.28
CA SER A 29 37.99 29.08 -50.57
C SER A 29 36.94 27.99 -50.89
N PRO A 30 37.20 27.02 -51.80
CA PRO A 30 36.32 25.86 -52.01
C PRO A 30 36.07 25.02 -50.75
N LEU A 31 37.09 24.80 -49.92
CA LEU A 31 36.93 24.07 -48.64
C LEU A 31 35.93 24.78 -47.71
N LEU A 32 36.08 26.09 -47.52
CA LEU A 32 35.21 26.86 -46.63
C LEU A 32 33.78 26.93 -47.15
N ALA A 33 33.60 27.04 -48.47
CA ALA A 33 32.29 27.00 -49.11
C ALA A 33 31.60 25.65 -48.90
N GLU A 34 32.31 24.52 -49.11
CA GLU A 34 31.75 23.19 -48.91
C GLU A 34 31.44 22.91 -47.43
N LEU A 35 32.29 23.37 -46.51
CA LEU A 35 32.03 23.29 -45.09
C LEU A 35 30.78 24.07 -44.69
N GLN A 36 30.62 25.30 -45.19
CA GLN A 36 29.44 26.10 -44.92
C GLN A 36 28.19 25.41 -45.45
N ALA A 37 28.22 24.89 -46.68
CA ALA A 37 27.11 24.14 -47.26
C ALA A 37 26.78 22.88 -46.46
N SER A 38 27.78 22.13 -45.98
CA SER A 38 27.58 20.99 -45.09
C SER A 38 26.97 21.38 -43.75
N ASN A 39 27.42 22.48 -43.14
CA ASN A 39 26.85 23.00 -41.90
C ASN A 39 25.39 23.44 -42.09
N GLU A 40 25.06 24.05 -43.23
CA GLU A 40 23.69 24.43 -43.58
C GLU A 40 22.80 23.18 -43.77
N ARG A 41 23.27 22.15 -44.50
CA ARG A 41 22.55 20.86 -44.64
C ARG A 41 22.32 20.16 -43.29
N VAL A 42 23.33 20.13 -42.42
CA VAL A 42 23.19 19.57 -41.07
C VAL A 42 22.18 20.39 -40.26
N ARG A 43 22.18 21.72 -40.39
CA ARG A 43 21.23 22.60 -39.72
C ARG A 43 19.80 22.40 -40.22
N GLU A 44 19.61 22.21 -41.52
CA GLU A 44 18.31 21.87 -42.11
C GLU A 44 17.80 20.51 -41.63
N ILE A 45 18.64 19.47 -41.63
CA ILE A 45 18.29 18.14 -41.10
C ILE A 45 17.95 18.23 -39.61
N PHE A 46 18.73 18.97 -38.82
CA PHE A 46 18.46 19.20 -37.40
C PHE A 46 17.12 19.92 -37.20
N HIS A 47 16.85 21.00 -37.94
CA HIS A 47 15.57 21.70 -37.86
C HIS A 47 14.41 20.82 -38.33
N HIS A 48 14.58 20.01 -39.37
CA HIS A 48 13.53 19.11 -39.85
C HIS A 48 13.21 17.99 -38.84
N LEU A 49 14.22 17.44 -38.16
CA LEU A 49 14.07 16.38 -37.15
C LEU A 49 13.62 16.91 -35.78
N ILE A 50 13.97 18.14 -35.41
CA ILE A 50 13.67 18.73 -34.10
C ILE A 50 12.42 19.63 -34.15
N ALA A 51 12.18 20.37 -35.24
CA ALA A 51 11.03 21.27 -35.38
C ALA A 51 9.74 20.56 -35.86
N SER A 52 9.82 19.28 -36.25
CA SER A 52 8.65 18.40 -36.42
C SER A 52 8.09 17.89 -35.08
N GLY A 53 8.53 18.45 -33.95
CA GLY A 53 7.87 18.29 -32.67
C GLY A 53 6.44 18.82 -32.77
N THR A 54 5.46 17.91 -32.72
CA THR A 54 4.05 18.22 -32.52
C THR A 54 3.94 19.34 -31.47
N PRO A 55 3.22 20.45 -31.74
CA PRO A 55 3.06 21.50 -30.75
C PRO A 55 2.56 20.87 -29.46
N ALA A 56 3.28 21.11 -28.35
CA ALA A 56 2.89 20.59 -27.06
C ALA A 56 1.44 21.01 -26.78
N PRO A 57 0.54 20.08 -26.41
CA PRO A 57 -0.83 20.44 -26.09
C PRO A 57 -0.82 21.54 -25.03
N ALA A 58 -1.76 22.48 -25.15
CA ALA A 58 -1.87 23.59 -24.22
C ALA A 58 -1.90 23.05 -22.77
N VAL A 59 -0.95 23.51 -21.96
CA VAL A 59 -0.77 23.10 -20.57
C VAL A 59 -1.98 23.60 -19.77
N ASN A 60 -2.96 22.73 -19.53
CA ASN A 60 -4.10 23.04 -18.67
C ASN A 60 -3.65 23.01 -17.20
N LEU A 61 -3.57 24.18 -16.57
CA LEU A 61 -3.23 24.32 -15.14
C LEU A 61 -4.47 24.44 -14.25
N ASP A 62 -5.67 24.38 -14.81
CA ASP A 62 -6.94 24.48 -14.07
C ASP A 62 -7.20 23.24 -13.20
N ILE A 63 -6.39 22.19 -13.35
CA ILE A 63 -6.40 21.02 -12.47
C ILE A 63 -5.89 21.34 -11.05
N PHE A 64 -5.09 22.40 -10.90
CA PHE A 64 -4.51 22.80 -9.62
C PHE A 64 -5.43 23.77 -8.89
N ALA A 65 -5.47 23.68 -7.56
CA ALA A 65 -6.21 24.64 -6.74
C ALA A 65 -5.64 26.07 -6.86
N ASP A 66 -4.32 26.20 -7.06
CA ASP A 66 -3.63 27.48 -7.31
C ASP A 66 -2.71 27.35 -8.54
N PRO A 67 -3.19 27.74 -9.74
CA PRO A 67 -2.41 27.68 -10.98
C PRO A 67 -1.10 28.51 -10.94
N ALA A 68 -1.08 29.61 -10.18
CA ALA A 68 0.10 30.45 -10.04
C ALA A 68 1.17 29.76 -9.19
N ARG A 69 0.77 29.08 -8.11
CA ARG A 69 1.66 28.23 -7.32
C ARG A 69 2.17 27.05 -8.14
N ALA A 70 1.29 26.35 -8.87
CA ALA A 70 1.70 25.25 -9.74
C ALA A 70 2.74 25.69 -10.78
N THR A 71 2.57 26.89 -11.36
CA THR A 71 3.56 27.48 -12.28
C THR A 71 4.92 27.67 -11.61
N ARG A 72 4.96 28.20 -10.38
CA ARG A 72 6.21 28.35 -9.61
C ARG A 72 6.86 26.99 -9.34
N THR A 73 6.09 26.00 -8.89
CA THR A 73 6.58 24.66 -8.59
C THR A 73 7.10 23.92 -9.84
N LEU A 74 6.44 24.09 -11.00
CA LEU A 74 6.95 23.57 -12.28
C LEU A 74 8.26 24.24 -12.70
N ASN A 75 8.42 25.55 -12.41
CA ASN A 75 9.67 26.25 -12.67
C ASN A 75 10.80 25.79 -11.74
N GLU A 76 10.50 25.53 -10.45
CA GLU A 76 11.45 24.92 -9.50
C GLU A 76 11.91 23.53 -9.97
N LEU A 77 10.99 22.74 -10.53
CA LEU A 77 11.30 21.44 -11.12
C LEU A 77 12.25 21.59 -12.34
N ALA A 78 12.02 22.59 -13.18
CA ALA A 78 12.82 22.86 -14.38
C ALA A 78 14.20 23.46 -14.07
N GLN A 79 14.29 24.36 -13.09
CA GLN A 79 15.46 25.21 -12.85
C GLN A 79 16.30 24.76 -11.65
N GLY A 80 15.75 23.94 -10.76
CA GLY A 80 16.37 23.61 -9.48
C GLY A 80 16.14 24.71 -8.43
N SER A 81 16.37 24.36 -7.17
CA SER A 81 16.49 25.37 -6.11
C SER A 81 17.62 26.34 -6.45
N VAL A 82 17.52 27.59 -5.97
CA VAL A 82 18.41 28.74 -6.29
C VAL A 82 19.92 28.42 -6.25
N SER A 83 20.34 27.41 -5.49
CA SER A 83 21.73 26.99 -5.30
C SER A 83 22.31 26.01 -6.32
N PHE A 84 21.53 25.49 -7.29
CA PHE A 84 22.00 24.44 -8.22
C PHE A 84 21.90 24.85 -9.70
N HIS A 85 23.02 24.79 -10.42
CA HIS A 85 23.03 25.00 -11.87
C HIS A 85 22.45 23.79 -12.62
N VAL A 86 21.29 23.97 -13.25
CA VAL A 86 20.69 22.97 -14.15
C VAL A 86 21.12 23.22 -15.59
N ALA A 87 21.83 22.26 -16.19
CA ALA A 87 22.35 22.32 -17.55
C ALA A 87 21.24 22.51 -18.61
N PRO A 88 21.52 23.21 -19.74
CA PRO A 88 20.53 23.45 -20.81
C PRO A 88 19.89 22.16 -21.34
N ARG A 89 20.68 21.08 -21.48
CA ARG A 89 20.17 19.76 -21.90
C ARG A 89 19.10 19.23 -20.94
N THR A 90 19.31 19.32 -19.63
CA THR A 90 18.33 18.89 -18.62
C THR A 90 17.01 19.67 -18.76
N ARG A 91 17.08 20.98 -19.03
CA ARG A 91 15.88 21.81 -19.27
C ARG A 91 15.14 21.39 -20.53
N GLN A 92 15.88 21.01 -21.59
CA GLN A 92 15.29 20.48 -22.83
C GLN A 92 14.59 19.13 -22.59
N ILE A 93 15.18 18.24 -21.80
CA ILE A 93 14.53 16.97 -21.41
C ILE A 93 13.25 17.26 -20.63
N PHE A 94 13.30 18.18 -19.66
CA PHE A 94 12.11 18.56 -18.90
C PHE A 94 10.99 19.13 -19.76
N ARG A 95 11.29 19.89 -20.84
CA ARG A 95 10.27 20.35 -21.79
C ARG A 95 9.51 19.19 -22.45
N ARG A 96 10.15 18.04 -22.65
CA ARG A 96 9.51 16.80 -23.15
C ARG A 96 8.71 16.09 -22.05
N LEU A 97 9.25 16.03 -20.83
CA LEU A 97 8.58 15.39 -19.69
C LEU A 97 7.33 16.15 -19.21
N ARG A 98 7.38 17.49 -19.20
CA ARG A 98 6.34 18.36 -18.65
C ARG A 98 4.92 18.03 -19.15
N PRO A 99 4.64 17.91 -20.47
CA PRO A 99 3.29 17.57 -20.93
C PRO A 99 2.83 16.19 -20.43
N LEU A 100 3.71 15.19 -20.43
CA LEU A 100 3.40 13.84 -19.92
C LEU A 100 3.07 13.87 -18.42
N LEU A 101 3.86 14.63 -17.64
CA LEU A 101 3.62 14.81 -16.20
C LEU A 101 2.27 15.47 -15.93
N LEU A 102 1.94 16.52 -16.68
CA LEU A 102 0.66 17.22 -16.52
C LEU A 102 -0.53 16.36 -16.89
N GLU A 103 -0.39 15.52 -17.93
CA GLU A 103 -1.41 14.54 -18.30
C GLU A 103 -1.67 13.56 -17.15
N GLU A 104 -0.62 13.00 -16.54
CA GLU A 104 -0.78 12.10 -15.39
C GLU A 104 -1.40 12.81 -14.17
N LEU A 105 -1.01 14.06 -13.90
CA LEU A 105 -1.56 14.84 -12.79
C LEU A 105 -3.06 15.13 -12.94
N THR A 106 -3.62 15.14 -14.16
CA THR A 106 -5.06 15.31 -14.35
C THR A 106 -5.89 14.18 -13.73
N ARG A 107 -5.28 13.01 -13.51
CA ARG A 107 -5.92 11.81 -12.95
C ARG A 107 -5.77 11.72 -11.42
N CYS A 108 -4.98 12.61 -10.81
CA CYS A 108 -4.73 12.61 -9.37
C CYS A 108 -5.92 13.14 -8.57
N ALA A 109 -6.09 12.60 -7.37
CA ALA A 109 -7.01 13.15 -6.38
C ALA A 109 -6.55 14.52 -5.85
N ASP A 110 -5.22 14.69 -5.70
CA ASP A 110 -4.55 15.89 -5.18
C ASP A 110 -3.31 16.24 -6.04
N PRO A 111 -3.49 16.89 -7.20
CA PRO A 111 -2.39 17.21 -8.11
C PRO A 111 -1.39 18.20 -7.50
N ASP A 112 -1.85 19.15 -6.67
CA ASP A 112 -0.98 20.10 -5.97
C ASP A 112 -0.01 19.38 -5.02
N ALA A 113 -0.51 18.51 -4.15
CA ALA A 113 0.34 17.75 -3.23
C ALA A 113 1.29 16.80 -3.97
N THR A 114 0.80 16.18 -5.05
CA THR A 114 1.57 15.25 -5.89
C THR A 114 2.72 15.98 -6.60
N LEU A 115 2.48 17.15 -7.18
CA LEU A 115 3.53 17.95 -7.81
C LEU A 115 4.62 18.37 -6.82
N ILE A 116 4.24 18.77 -5.60
CA ILE A 116 5.18 19.09 -4.53
C ILE A 116 6.03 17.87 -4.14
N ALA A 117 5.41 16.67 -4.04
CA ALA A 117 6.12 15.43 -3.76
C ALA A 117 7.16 15.10 -4.85
N ILE A 118 6.84 15.34 -6.11
CA ILE A 118 7.76 15.14 -7.25
C ILE A 118 8.96 16.05 -7.16
N VAL A 119 8.77 17.34 -6.83
CA VAL A 119 9.89 18.28 -6.64
C VAL A 119 10.82 17.79 -5.55
N ARG A 120 10.28 17.42 -4.37
CA ARG A 120 11.08 16.89 -3.25
C ARG A 120 11.83 15.61 -3.63
N PHE A 121 11.17 14.69 -4.34
CA PHE A 121 11.81 13.45 -4.79
C PHE A 121 12.96 13.72 -5.76
N VAL A 122 12.77 14.62 -6.73
CA VAL A 122 13.79 14.99 -7.73
C VAL A 122 14.99 15.69 -7.09
N GLU A 123 14.77 16.48 -6.03
CA GLU A 123 15.83 17.09 -5.24
C GLU A 123 16.68 16.03 -4.50
N VAL A 124 16.04 15.08 -3.82
CA VAL A 124 16.76 14.05 -3.07
C VAL A 124 17.40 13.00 -3.99
N PHE A 125 16.81 12.70 -5.13
CA PHE A 125 17.39 11.80 -6.13
C PHE A 125 18.73 12.32 -6.70
N GLY A 126 18.92 13.64 -6.75
CA GLY A 126 20.17 14.31 -7.12
C GLY A 126 20.55 14.25 -8.61
N LEU A 127 20.17 13.21 -9.35
CA LEU A 127 20.50 13.00 -10.77
C LEU A 127 19.38 13.44 -11.72
N ARG A 128 19.03 14.74 -11.71
CA ARG A 128 17.87 15.30 -12.46
C ARG A 128 17.82 14.91 -13.94
N SER A 129 18.95 15.03 -14.65
CA SER A 129 18.97 14.72 -16.10
C SER A 129 18.65 13.27 -16.38
N LEU A 130 19.19 12.34 -15.57
CA LEU A 130 18.94 10.91 -15.73
C LEU A 130 17.49 10.58 -15.39
N LEU A 131 16.99 11.10 -14.26
CA LEU A 131 15.60 10.87 -13.85
C LEU A 131 14.61 11.41 -14.89
N PHE A 132 14.82 12.62 -15.39
CA PHE A 132 13.92 13.19 -16.40
C PHE A 132 13.95 12.40 -17.71
N GLU A 133 15.11 11.93 -18.17
CA GLU A 133 15.19 11.10 -19.37
C GLU A 133 14.49 9.75 -19.15
N LEU A 134 14.70 9.15 -17.98
CA LEU A 134 14.08 7.90 -17.58
C LEU A 134 12.54 8.02 -17.57
N LEU A 135 11.99 9.04 -16.92
CA LEU A 135 10.55 9.27 -16.85
C LEU A 135 9.94 9.65 -18.21
N ALA A 136 10.65 10.44 -19.01
CA ALA A 136 10.18 10.82 -20.35
C ALA A 136 10.18 9.64 -21.33
N THR A 137 11.12 8.70 -21.18
CA THR A 137 11.23 7.51 -22.05
C THR A 137 10.34 6.36 -21.58
N ASN A 138 9.91 6.37 -20.30
CA ASN A 138 9.12 5.29 -19.70
C ASN A 138 7.80 5.83 -19.10
N PRO A 139 6.75 6.06 -19.91
CA PRO A 139 5.48 6.59 -19.44
C PRO A 139 4.84 5.79 -18.29
N LYS A 140 4.96 4.46 -18.30
CA LYS A 140 4.46 3.61 -17.20
C LYS A 140 5.16 3.86 -15.87
N LEU A 141 6.46 4.21 -15.90
CA LEU A 141 7.21 4.55 -14.70
C LEU A 141 6.77 5.92 -14.15
N LEU A 142 6.51 6.88 -15.04
CA LEU A 142 5.93 8.17 -14.67
C LEU A 142 4.56 8.00 -14.03
N GLU A 143 3.66 7.24 -14.67
CA GLU A 143 2.35 6.89 -14.12
C GLU A 143 2.47 6.26 -12.73
N LEU A 144 3.33 5.24 -12.57
CA LEU A 144 3.56 4.59 -11.28
C LEU A 144 4.02 5.57 -10.21
N LEU A 145 4.98 6.44 -10.52
CA LEU A 145 5.51 7.43 -9.58
C LEU A 145 4.42 8.41 -9.15
N VAL A 146 3.71 8.99 -10.12
CA VAL A 146 2.63 9.97 -9.89
C VAL A 146 1.50 9.34 -9.07
N ARG A 147 1.01 8.16 -9.44
CA ARG A 147 -0.05 7.46 -8.71
C ARG A 147 0.38 7.05 -7.31
N THR A 148 1.63 6.62 -7.12
CA THR A 148 2.16 6.29 -5.79
C THR A 148 2.16 7.51 -4.88
N PHE A 149 2.56 8.67 -5.40
CA PHE A 149 2.59 9.92 -4.62
C PHE A 149 1.19 10.47 -4.31
N ASP A 150 0.26 10.40 -5.27
CA ASP A 150 -1.12 10.81 -5.05
C ASP A 150 -1.84 9.89 -4.04
N ALA A 151 -1.56 8.58 -4.08
CA ALA A 151 -2.29 7.60 -3.28
C ALA A 151 -1.74 7.40 -1.86
N SER A 152 -0.46 7.71 -1.60
CA SER A 152 0.17 7.45 -0.30
C SER A 152 1.26 8.45 0.07
N PHE A 153 0.96 9.29 1.07
CA PHE A 153 1.94 10.11 1.76
C PHE A 153 3.02 9.25 2.44
N PHE A 154 2.65 8.09 2.98
CA PHE A 154 3.61 7.14 3.54
C PHE A 154 4.62 6.68 2.48
N ALA A 155 4.15 6.11 1.36
CA ALA A 155 5.02 5.62 0.29
C ALA A 155 5.90 6.74 -0.31
N THR A 156 5.34 7.93 -0.44
CA THR A 156 6.06 9.15 -0.85
C THR A 156 7.27 9.40 0.06
N ASN A 157 7.08 9.41 1.38
CA ASN A 157 8.19 9.66 2.30
C ASN A 157 9.22 8.53 2.30
N VAL A 158 8.80 7.26 2.13
CA VAL A 158 9.72 6.14 1.96
C VAL A 158 10.60 6.34 0.73
N LEU A 159 10.00 6.65 -0.42
CA LEU A 159 10.72 6.88 -1.68
C LEU A 159 11.61 8.11 -1.63
N ILE A 160 11.19 9.20 -0.99
CA ILE A 160 12.03 10.38 -0.80
C ILE A 160 13.24 10.04 0.08
N ARG A 161 13.05 9.28 1.17
CA ARG A 161 14.14 8.88 2.06
C ARG A 161 15.09 7.88 1.41
N HIS A 162 14.57 6.98 0.56
CA HIS A 162 15.33 5.93 -0.11
C HIS A 162 15.03 5.88 -1.62
N PRO A 163 15.54 6.83 -2.43
CA PRO A 163 15.17 6.92 -3.85
C PRO A 163 15.59 5.73 -4.71
N HIS A 164 16.62 4.98 -4.29
CA HIS A 164 17.08 3.77 -4.97
C HIS A 164 16.01 2.65 -5.01
N LEU A 165 15.05 2.66 -4.07
CA LEU A 165 13.97 1.66 -4.03
C LEU A 165 13.06 1.73 -5.25
N LEU A 166 12.96 2.89 -5.92
CA LEU A 166 12.22 3.00 -7.18
C LEU A 166 12.80 2.04 -8.22
N GLU A 167 14.12 2.09 -8.42
CA GLU A 167 14.82 1.24 -9.40
C GLU A 167 14.83 -0.23 -8.96
N GLU A 168 15.11 -0.50 -7.69
CA GLU A 168 15.12 -1.85 -7.12
C GLU A 168 13.77 -2.57 -7.31
N ILE A 169 12.67 -1.90 -6.96
CA ILE A 169 11.33 -2.49 -7.04
C ILE A 169 10.90 -2.65 -8.50
N THR A 170 11.10 -1.64 -9.34
CA THR A 170 10.64 -1.63 -10.74
C THR A 170 11.40 -2.60 -11.65
N ARG A 171 12.67 -2.89 -11.35
CA ARG A 171 13.43 -3.91 -12.09
C ARG A 171 13.11 -5.34 -11.65
N SER A 172 12.56 -5.51 -10.45
CA SER A 172 12.21 -6.82 -9.92
C SER A 172 10.95 -7.38 -10.58
N ALA A 173 10.98 -8.65 -10.98
CA ALA A 173 9.77 -9.35 -11.45
C ALA A 173 8.68 -9.45 -10.36
N THR A 174 9.04 -9.25 -9.09
CA THR A 174 8.13 -9.26 -7.93
C THR A 174 7.15 -8.09 -7.92
N LEU A 175 7.38 -7.03 -8.71
CA LEU A 175 6.38 -5.97 -8.85
C LEU A 175 5.12 -6.49 -9.56
N ASN A 176 5.24 -7.47 -10.46
CA ASN A 176 4.11 -7.95 -11.27
C ASN A 176 3.37 -9.15 -10.67
N ARG A 177 3.84 -9.73 -9.56
CA ARG A 177 3.15 -10.82 -8.86
C ARG A 177 3.17 -10.69 -7.34
N SER A 178 2.27 -11.39 -6.66
CA SER A 178 2.30 -11.45 -5.20
C SER A 178 3.44 -12.34 -4.72
N LEU A 179 3.95 -12.02 -3.53
CA LEU A 179 4.89 -12.87 -2.81
C LEU A 179 4.15 -13.69 -1.76
N SER A 180 4.50 -14.98 -1.65
CA SER A 180 3.95 -15.86 -0.62
C SER A 180 4.67 -15.69 0.72
N LEU A 181 4.05 -16.22 1.78
CA LEU A 181 4.69 -16.38 3.09
C LEU A 181 6.06 -17.06 3.01
N SER A 182 6.20 -18.13 2.21
CA SER A 182 7.47 -18.87 2.08
C SER A 182 8.56 -18.05 1.39
N GLU A 183 8.21 -17.23 0.40
CA GLU A 183 9.15 -16.32 -0.27
C GLU A 183 9.62 -15.21 0.68
N HIS A 184 8.71 -14.65 1.47
CA HIS A 184 9.07 -13.68 2.51
C HIS A 184 9.96 -14.31 3.59
N ALA A 185 9.63 -15.51 4.06
CA ALA A 185 10.42 -16.24 5.04
C ALA A 185 11.83 -16.55 4.52
N ALA A 186 11.97 -16.98 3.26
CA ALA A 186 13.26 -17.24 2.64
C ALA A 186 14.13 -15.98 2.55
N ALA A 187 13.54 -14.84 2.19
CA ALA A 187 14.25 -13.56 2.15
C ALA A 187 14.66 -13.04 3.53
N LEU A 188 13.88 -13.35 4.57
CA LEU A 188 14.14 -12.93 5.94
C LEU A 188 15.08 -13.88 6.72
N HIS A 189 15.21 -15.13 6.28
CA HIS A 189 16.02 -16.16 6.96
C HIS A 189 17.45 -15.72 7.31
N PRO A 190 18.21 -15.04 6.42
CA PRO A 190 19.57 -14.57 6.74
C PRO A 190 19.64 -13.56 7.90
N PHE A 191 18.51 -12.96 8.32
CA PHE A 191 18.45 -12.04 9.46
C PHE A 191 18.28 -12.79 10.80
N VAL A 192 17.79 -14.03 10.78
CA VAL A 192 17.66 -14.88 11.98
C VAL A 192 19.05 -15.17 12.55
N GLU A 193 19.97 -15.65 11.70
CA GLU A 193 21.34 -15.99 12.09
C GLU A 193 22.10 -14.80 12.65
N ARG A 194 21.88 -13.61 12.07
CA ARG A 194 22.51 -12.35 12.48
C ARG A 194 21.82 -11.67 13.66
N ARG A 195 20.64 -12.15 14.07
CA ARG A 195 19.77 -11.51 15.08
C ARG A 195 19.48 -10.03 14.77
N ASP A 196 19.26 -9.73 13.49
CA ASP A 196 19.15 -8.37 12.97
C ASP A 196 17.69 -7.94 12.81
N LEU A 197 17.14 -7.29 13.83
CA LEU A 197 15.77 -6.79 13.84
C LEU A 197 15.56 -5.57 12.94
N ASP A 198 16.59 -4.78 12.65
CA ASP A 198 16.46 -3.59 11.81
C ASP A 198 16.37 -3.97 10.33
N SER A 199 17.08 -5.02 9.90
CA SER A 199 16.89 -5.59 8.57
C SER A 199 15.46 -6.10 8.34
N ILE A 200 14.77 -6.61 9.36
CA ILE A 200 13.35 -6.98 9.25
C ILE A 200 12.48 -5.74 8.98
N ARG A 201 12.77 -4.61 9.65
CA ARG A 201 12.04 -3.34 9.47
C ARG A 201 12.23 -2.80 8.06
N VAL A 202 13.48 -2.74 7.59
CA VAL A 202 13.82 -2.30 6.22
C VAL A 202 13.13 -3.19 5.20
N TYR A 203 13.25 -4.53 5.34
CA TYR A 203 12.59 -5.48 4.45
C TYR A 203 11.08 -5.24 4.41
N ARG A 204 10.45 -5.13 5.58
CA ARG A 204 9.01 -4.89 5.69
C ARG A 204 8.60 -3.60 5.01
N GLN A 205 9.33 -2.52 5.23
CA GLN A 205 9.03 -1.21 4.64
C GLN A 205 9.14 -1.25 3.11
N THR A 206 10.19 -1.89 2.58
CA THR A 206 10.39 -2.10 1.14
C THR A 206 9.25 -2.93 0.54
N GLN A 207 8.85 -4.03 1.19
CA GLN A 207 7.75 -4.86 0.70
C GLN A 207 6.39 -4.17 0.80
N LEU A 208 6.17 -3.33 1.83
CA LEU A 208 4.96 -2.52 1.94
C LEU A 208 4.89 -1.45 0.84
N LEU A 209 6.02 -0.79 0.54
CA LEU A 209 6.12 0.13 -0.59
C LEU A 209 5.81 -0.58 -1.91
N ARG A 210 6.42 -1.75 -2.18
CA ARG A 210 6.12 -2.56 -3.37
C ARG A 210 4.64 -2.91 -3.45
N THR A 211 4.04 -3.29 -2.34
CA THR A 211 2.61 -3.65 -2.25
C THR A 211 1.71 -2.45 -2.55
N ILE A 212 2.07 -1.25 -2.07
CA ILE A 212 1.37 0.01 -2.43
C ILE A 212 1.51 0.30 -3.93
N MET A 213 2.71 0.15 -4.50
CA MET A 213 2.96 0.36 -5.93
C MET A 213 2.12 -0.59 -6.81
N ARG A 214 1.92 -1.84 -6.35
CA ARG A 214 1.04 -2.82 -7.01
C ARG A 214 -0.43 -2.42 -6.94
N ASP A 215 -0.87 -2.02 -5.75
CA ASP A 215 -2.24 -1.60 -5.47
C ASP A 215 -2.66 -0.40 -6.34
N VAL A 216 -1.84 0.66 -6.39
CA VAL A 216 -2.16 1.89 -7.15
C VAL A 216 -2.16 1.71 -8.67
N LEU A 217 -1.45 0.69 -9.17
CA LEU A 217 -1.47 0.29 -10.57
C LEU A 217 -2.60 -0.70 -10.89
N GLY A 218 -3.37 -1.16 -9.90
CA GLY A 218 -4.41 -2.18 -10.09
C GLY A 218 -3.86 -3.55 -10.47
N LEU A 219 -2.59 -3.84 -10.14
CA LEU A 219 -1.93 -5.12 -10.46
C LEU A 219 -2.30 -6.25 -9.48
N CYS A 220 -3.06 -5.95 -8.44
CA CYS A 220 -3.44 -6.90 -7.40
C CYS A 220 -4.90 -6.67 -6.98
N PRO A 221 -5.80 -7.64 -7.17
CA PRO A 221 -7.13 -7.59 -6.57
C PRO A 221 -7.04 -7.49 -5.05
N LEU A 222 -7.98 -6.78 -4.41
CA LEU A 222 -7.95 -6.53 -2.96
C LEU A 222 -7.80 -7.77 -2.07
N PRO A 223 -8.49 -8.91 -2.34
CA PRO A 223 -8.29 -10.09 -1.51
C PRO A 223 -6.84 -10.59 -1.54
N ASN A 224 -6.19 -10.53 -2.69
CA ASN A 224 -4.79 -10.92 -2.84
C ASN A 224 -3.86 -9.91 -2.17
N LEU A 225 -4.22 -8.62 -2.17
CA LEU A 225 -3.50 -7.58 -1.46
C LEU A 225 -3.49 -7.82 0.05
N TRP A 226 -4.66 -8.10 0.65
CA TRP A 226 -4.75 -8.38 2.09
C TRP A 226 -4.00 -9.66 2.47
N GLN A 227 -4.04 -10.65 1.58
CA GLN A 227 -3.30 -11.88 1.76
C GLN A 227 -1.79 -11.63 1.76
N GLU A 228 -1.29 -10.85 0.81
CA GLU A 228 0.12 -10.49 0.68
C GLU A 228 0.62 -9.64 1.86
N ILE A 229 -0.18 -8.67 2.34
CA ILE A 229 0.11 -7.92 3.57
C ILE A 229 0.14 -8.84 4.78
N THR A 230 -0.77 -9.81 4.85
CA THR A 230 -0.79 -10.79 5.95
C THR A 230 0.44 -11.70 5.92
N ASP A 231 0.80 -12.21 4.75
CA ASP A 231 1.96 -13.10 4.57
C ASP A 231 3.26 -12.38 4.93
N LEU A 232 3.41 -11.11 4.54
CA LEU A 232 4.53 -10.27 4.98
C LEU A 232 4.58 -10.12 6.50
N ALA A 233 3.45 -9.80 7.13
CA ALA A 233 3.38 -9.61 8.58
C ALA A 233 3.69 -10.91 9.35
N GLU A 234 3.17 -12.05 8.87
CA GLU A 234 3.42 -13.37 9.43
C GLU A 234 4.89 -13.75 9.28
N ALA A 235 5.51 -13.54 8.12
CA ALA A 235 6.93 -13.80 7.92
C ALA A 235 7.81 -12.96 8.86
N CYS A 236 7.50 -11.67 9.04
CA CYS A 236 8.20 -10.80 9.98
C CYS A 236 8.04 -11.26 11.44
N LEU A 237 6.81 -11.64 11.83
CA LEU A 237 6.50 -12.17 13.16
C LEU A 237 7.31 -13.43 13.46
N LEU A 238 7.29 -14.41 12.56
CA LEU A 238 8.00 -15.68 12.74
C LEU A 238 9.52 -15.51 12.74
N THR A 239 10.04 -14.59 11.92
CA THR A 239 11.46 -14.24 11.92
C THR A 239 11.88 -13.61 13.25
N ALA A 240 11.10 -12.65 13.76
CA ALA A 240 11.35 -12.04 15.06
C ALA A 240 11.24 -13.06 16.20
N ALA A 241 10.25 -13.96 16.15
CA ALA A 241 10.09 -15.06 17.09
C ALA A 241 11.32 -15.97 17.14
N ALA A 242 11.87 -16.32 15.96
CA ALA A 242 13.09 -17.11 15.88
C ALA A 242 14.31 -16.40 16.49
N ILE A 243 14.45 -15.08 16.27
CA ILE A 243 15.55 -14.29 16.82
C ILE A 243 15.50 -14.24 18.36
N VAL A 244 14.31 -14.06 18.93
CA VAL A 244 14.15 -13.93 20.39
C VAL A 244 13.98 -15.26 21.12
N GLY A 245 13.96 -16.39 20.41
CA GLY A 245 13.81 -17.72 20.99
C GLY A 245 12.37 -18.10 21.37
N ALA A 246 11.36 -17.52 20.72
CA ALA A 246 9.95 -17.79 20.97
C ALA A 246 9.37 -18.97 20.16
N ASN A 247 10.21 -19.87 19.65
CA ASN A 247 9.79 -20.96 18.74
C ASN A 247 8.96 -22.04 19.42
N ASP A 248 9.13 -22.21 20.73
CA ASP A 248 8.39 -23.21 21.51
C ASP A 248 6.98 -22.74 21.88
N LEU A 249 6.68 -21.45 21.66
CA LEU A 249 5.33 -20.91 21.83
C LEU A 249 4.47 -21.23 20.60
N THR A 250 3.24 -21.63 20.87
CA THR A 250 2.20 -21.65 19.85
C THR A 250 1.57 -20.27 19.78
N ILE A 251 1.81 -19.57 18.67
CA ILE A 251 1.29 -18.22 18.43
C ILE A 251 -0.02 -18.31 17.66
N ILE A 252 -1.05 -17.68 18.17
CA ILE A 252 -2.39 -17.64 17.57
C ILE A 252 -2.65 -16.26 17.01
N ALA A 253 -2.84 -16.16 15.70
CA ALA A 253 -3.32 -14.96 15.05
C ALA A 253 -4.84 -14.84 15.23
N MET A 254 -5.29 -13.64 15.62
CA MET A 254 -6.69 -13.33 15.90
C MET A 254 -7.20 -12.23 14.94
N GLY A 255 -8.50 -11.93 15.00
CA GLY A 255 -9.08 -10.79 14.29
C GLY A 255 -8.79 -10.79 12.79
N LYS A 256 -8.28 -9.67 12.26
CA LYS A 256 -7.92 -9.55 10.84
C LYS A 256 -6.69 -10.37 10.47
N PHE A 257 -5.77 -10.57 11.40
CA PHE A 257 -4.58 -11.38 11.18
C PHE A 257 -4.92 -12.87 11.03
N GLY A 258 -5.79 -13.37 11.91
CA GLY A 258 -6.26 -14.75 11.92
C GLY A 258 -7.06 -15.11 10.67
N GLY A 259 -7.89 -14.19 10.17
CA GLY A 259 -8.63 -14.39 8.91
C GLY A 259 -7.91 -13.98 7.64
N ARG A 260 -6.61 -13.70 7.69
CA ARG A 260 -5.77 -13.38 6.51
C ARG A 260 -6.26 -12.16 5.72
N GLU A 261 -6.75 -11.17 6.46
CA GLU A 261 -7.40 -9.97 5.95
C GLU A 261 -6.74 -8.70 6.52
N LEU A 262 -5.44 -8.73 6.79
CA LEU A 262 -4.71 -7.51 7.19
C LEU A 262 -4.71 -6.48 6.06
N THR A 263 -4.77 -5.21 6.46
CA THR A 263 -4.55 -4.06 5.58
C THR A 263 -3.48 -3.16 6.18
N TYR A 264 -3.18 -2.02 5.55
CA TYR A 264 -2.22 -1.03 6.05
C TYR A 264 -2.51 -0.64 7.50
N ALA A 265 -1.46 -0.43 8.30
CA ALA A 265 -1.54 -0.10 9.72
C ALA A 265 -2.55 -0.94 10.53
N SER A 266 -2.57 -2.25 10.28
CA SER A 266 -3.30 -3.19 11.13
C SER A 266 -2.38 -3.68 12.24
N ASP A 267 -2.91 -3.75 13.45
CA ASP A 267 -2.25 -4.39 14.59
C ASP A 267 -2.23 -5.91 14.39
N LEU A 268 -1.25 -6.58 15.00
CA LEU A 268 -1.22 -8.03 15.11
C LEU A 268 -1.94 -8.45 16.39
N ASP A 269 -3.20 -8.86 16.24
CA ASP A 269 -3.96 -9.45 17.32
C ASP A 269 -3.41 -10.87 17.61
N LEU A 270 -2.79 -11.09 18.78
CA LEU A 270 -2.10 -12.34 19.12
C LEU A 270 -2.58 -12.96 20.45
N MET A 271 -2.55 -14.29 20.52
CA MET A 271 -2.53 -15.03 21.79
C MET A 271 -1.34 -16.00 21.80
N PHE A 272 -0.88 -16.37 23.00
CA PHE A 272 0.27 -17.27 23.18
C PHE A 272 -0.13 -18.47 24.04
N VAL A 273 0.20 -19.66 23.54
CA VAL A 273 0.02 -20.93 24.24
C VAL A 273 1.39 -21.58 24.51
N GLY A 274 1.63 -21.98 25.76
CA GLY A 274 2.90 -22.57 26.21
C GLY A 274 3.27 -22.11 27.61
N ASP A 275 4.57 -22.16 27.93
CA ASP A 275 5.08 -21.84 29.28
C ASP A 275 6.07 -20.66 29.32
N ASP A 276 6.61 -20.23 28.17
CA ASP A 276 7.64 -19.20 28.13
C ASP A 276 7.07 -17.77 28.05
N PHE A 277 6.66 -17.27 29.21
CA PHE A 277 6.21 -15.87 29.37
C PHE A 277 7.26 -14.85 28.91
N ARG A 278 8.55 -15.11 29.17
CA ARG A 278 9.63 -14.15 28.88
C ARG A 278 9.84 -14.03 27.38
N ALA A 279 9.80 -15.14 26.64
CA ALA A 279 9.89 -15.12 25.19
C ALA A 279 8.70 -14.39 24.55
N ALA A 280 7.47 -14.60 25.05
CA ALA A 280 6.30 -13.88 24.56
C ALA A 280 6.41 -12.36 24.80
N GLN A 281 6.80 -11.95 26.00
CA GLN A 281 6.96 -10.54 26.35
C GLN A 281 8.09 -9.89 25.52
N HIS A 282 9.21 -10.59 25.34
CA HIS A 282 10.32 -10.10 24.53
C HIS A 282 9.93 -9.98 23.06
N LEU A 283 9.18 -10.94 22.51
CA LEU A 283 8.66 -10.89 21.15
C LEU A 283 7.77 -9.66 20.91
N ILE A 284 6.80 -9.40 21.80
CA ILE A 284 5.95 -8.20 21.73
C ILE A 284 6.80 -6.92 21.73
N THR A 285 7.81 -6.89 22.60
CA THR A 285 8.71 -5.75 22.73
C THR A 285 9.49 -5.49 21.45
N VAL A 286 10.16 -6.51 20.88
CA VAL A 286 10.99 -6.33 19.67
C VAL A 286 10.17 -5.99 18.43
N LEU A 287 8.92 -6.46 18.35
CA LEU A 287 8.01 -6.12 17.26
C LEU A 287 7.62 -4.64 17.29
N SER A 288 7.37 -4.12 18.49
CA SER A 288 6.77 -2.80 18.71
C SER A 288 7.80 -1.68 18.95
N ILE A 289 9.04 -2.02 19.33
CA ILE A 289 10.05 -1.02 19.67
C ILE A 289 10.46 -0.20 18.43
N PRO A 290 10.37 1.14 18.48
CA PRO A 290 10.80 2.01 17.38
C PRO A 290 12.33 2.00 17.19
N SER A 291 12.77 2.02 15.95
CA SER A 291 14.14 2.32 15.54
C SER A 291 14.16 3.40 14.45
N PRO A 292 15.33 3.89 13.99
CA PRO A 292 15.40 4.79 12.84
C PRO A 292 14.73 4.23 11.57
N GLU A 293 14.63 2.90 11.46
CA GLU A 293 13.98 2.19 10.35
C GLU A 293 12.51 1.85 10.64
N GLY A 294 11.94 2.38 11.74
CA GLY A 294 10.53 2.25 12.11
C GLY A 294 10.24 1.13 13.10
N VAL A 295 9.07 0.51 13.00
CA VAL A 295 8.63 -0.63 13.83
C VAL A 295 8.35 -1.83 12.92
N ILE A 296 8.47 -3.05 13.46
CA ILE A 296 8.10 -4.25 12.70
C ILE A 296 6.56 -4.32 12.67
N ALA A 297 5.91 -4.34 13.83
CA ALA A 297 4.46 -4.33 13.92
C ALA A 297 4.00 -3.90 15.32
N SER A 298 2.85 -3.22 15.38
CA SER A 298 2.11 -3.08 16.62
C SER A 298 1.42 -4.39 16.97
N VAL A 299 1.46 -4.79 18.24
CA VAL A 299 0.88 -6.04 18.72
C VAL A 299 -0.23 -5.75 19.73
N ASP A 300 -1.36 -6.42 19.56
CA ASP A 300 -2.47 -6.42 20.52
C ASP A 300 -2.70 -7.83 21.07
N ALA A 301 -2.45 -8.01 22.37
CA ALA A 301 -2.65 -9.29 23.05
C ALA A 301 -3.90 -9.31 23.95
N ARG A 302 -4.84 -8.37 23.78
CA ARG A 302 -5.98 -8.18 24.69
C ARG A 302 -7.13 -9.16 24.47
N LEU A 303 -7.13 -9.90 23.36
CA LEU A 303 -8.12 -10.95 23.11
C LEU A 303 -7.86 -12.23 23.89
N ARG A 304 -6.70 -12.37 24.56
CA ARG A 304 -6.38 -13.54 25.39
C ARG A 304 -7.37 -13.69 26.57
N PRO A 305 -7.50 -14.89 27.16
CA PRO A 305 -8.33 -15.12 28.34
C PRO A 305 -8.11 -14.08 29.44
N GLU A 306 -9.21 -13.54 29.99
CA GLU A 306 -9.21 -12.48 31.01
C GLU A 306 -8.59 -11.13 30.56
N GLY A 307 -8.34 -10.98 29.26
CA GLY A 307 -7.85 -9.75 28.63
C GLY A 307 -6.56 -9.25 29.24
N GLU A 308 -6.46 -7.93 29.48
CA GLU A 308 -5.27 -7.30 30.07
C GLU A 308 -4.91 -7.83 31.46
N LYS A 309 -5.90 -8.32 32.21
CA LYS A 309 -5.72 -8.84 33.58
C LYS A 309 -5.27 -10.30 33.59
N GLY A 310 -5.43 -11.02 32.48
CA GLY A 310 -5.04 -12.41 32.35
C GLY A 310 -3.56 -12.59 32.06
N PRO A 311 -3.03 -13.81 32.28
CA PRO A 311 -1.66 -14.15 31.95
C PRO A 311 -1.41 -13.98 30.44
N LEU A 312 -0.22 -13.53 30.06
CA LEU A 312 0.13 -13.32 28.65
C LEU A 312 0.22 -14.65 27.88
N VAL A 313 0.67 -15.70 28.55
CA VAL A 313 0.82 -17.06 28.02
C VAL A 313 0.02 -18.00 28.91
N GLY A 314 -0.75 -18.90 28.30
CA GLY A 314 -1.53 -19.91 29.02
C GLY A 314 -1.32 -21.32 28.45
N SER A 315 -1.56 -22.34 29.26
CA SER A 315 -1.55 -23.73 28.81
C SER A 315 -2.84 -24.07 28.04
N LEU A 316 -2.83 -25.13 27.22
CA LEU A 316 -4.02 -25.57 26.49
C LEU A 316 -5.18 -25.88 27.45
N GLU A 317 -4.90 -26.49 28.60
CA GLU A 317 -5.89 -26.83 29.62
C GLU A 317 -6.53 -25.58 30.21
N ALA A 318 -5.73 -24.52 30.43
CA ALA A 318 -6.24 -23.24 30.90
C ALA A 318 -7.15 -22.57 29.86
N PHE A 319 -6.78 -22.61 28.58
CA PHE A 319 -7.61 -22.11 27.48
C PHE A 319 -8.92 -22.90 27.36
N GLU A 320 -8.86 -24.23 27.44
CA GLU A 320 -10.04 -25.10 27.36
C GLU A 320 -11.01 -24.83 28.51
N ALA A 321 -10.51 -24.83 29.75
CA ALA A 321 -11.32 -24.53 30.92
C ALA A 321 -11.91 -23.11 30.86
N TYR A 322 -11.15 -22.13 30.39
CA TYR A 322 -11.64 -20.75 30.26
C TYR A 322 -12.82 -20.66 29.28
N TYR A 323 -12.67 -21.19 28.06
CA TYR A 323 -13.73 -21.12 27.06
C TYR A 323 -14.95 -21.98 27.38
N ARG A 324 -14.77 -23.04 28.18
CA ARG A 324 -15.87 -23.87 28.67
C ARG A 324 -16.68 -23.18 29.77
N ASP A 325 -16.00 -22.59 30.74
CA ASP A 325 -16.62 -22.27 32.04
C ASP A 325 -16.77 -20.76 32.31
N ARG A 326 -15.98 -19.90 31.66
CA ARG A 326 -15.84 -18.48 32.06
C ARG A 326 -15.96 -17.46 30.93
N ALA A 327 -15.59 -17.83 29.71
CA ALA A 327 -15.54 -16.91 28.58
C ALA A 327 -16.90 -16.27 28.32
N GLN A 328 -16.88 -14.96 28.10
CA GLN A 328 -18.05 -14.23 27.67
C GLN A 328 -18.38 -14.58 26.22
N PHE A 329 -19.64 -14.40 25.84
CA PHE A 329 -20.14 -14.78 24.53
C PHE A 329 -19.31 -14.14 23.38
N TRP A 330 -18.92 -12.86 23.51
CA TRP A 330 -18.12 -12.17 22.48
C TRP A 330 -16.68 -12.71 22.37
N GLU A 331 -16.12 -13.29 23.44
CA GLU A 331 -14.80 -13.93 23.41
C GLU A 331 -14.87 -15.22 22.59
N ILE A 332 -15.94 -16.00 22.79
CA ILE A 332 -16.23 -17.21 22.01
C ILE A 332 -16.52 -16.84 20.54
N GLN A 333 -17.20 -15.74 20.28
CA GLN A 333 -17.38 -15.22 18.93
C GLN A 333 -16.03 -14.84 18.29
N ALA A 334 -15.15 -14.16 19.02
CA ALA A 334 -13.86 -13.70 18.49
C ALA A 334 -12.94 -14.85 18.06
N ILE A 335 -12.99 -16.01 18.74
CA ILE A 335 -12.18 -17.19 18.39
C ILE A 335 -12.62 -17.93 17.12
N THR A 336 -13.75 -17.57 16.51
CA THR A 336 -14.08 -18.00 15.14
C THR A 336 -13.00 -17.58 14.12
N ARG A 337 -12.26 -16.51 14.45
CA ARG A 337 -11.16 -15.94 13.66
C ARG A 337 -9.78 -16.49 14.05
N ALA A 338 -9.69 -17.37 15.04
CA ALA A 338 -8.42 -17.80 15.58
C ALA A 338 -7.69 -18.74 14.61
N ARG A 339 -6.44 -18.39 14.25
CA ARG A 339 -5.58 -19.18 13.38
C ARG A 339 -4.20 -19.34 14.03
N PRO A 340 -3.84 -20.54 14.52
CA PRO A 340 -2.46 -20.81 14.89
C PRO A 340 -1.53 -20.62 13.69
N VAL A 341 -0.41 -19.92 13.90
CA VAL A 341 0.61 -19.62 12.86
C VAL A 341 1.95 -20.29 13.13
N SER A 342 2.20 -20.75 14.36
CA SER A 342 3.42 -21.45 14.76
C SER A 342 3.18 -22.39 15.94
N GLY A 343 4.21 -23.15 16.31
CA GLY A 343 4.24 -24.03 17.49
C GLY A 343 3.59 -25.40 17.26
N THR A 344 3.66 -26.25 18.28
CA THR A 344 3.20 -27.66 18.22
C THR A 344 1.75 -27.85 18.63
N ASN A 345 1.16 -26.90 19.35
CA ASN A 345 -0.20 -27.02 19.92
C ASN A 345 -1.31 -26.54 18.97
N GLN A 346 -1.01 -26.37 17.68
CA GLN A 346 -1.92 -25.74 16.72
C GLN A 346 -3.24 -26.49 16.57
N GLU A 347 -3.18 -27.80 16.34
CA GLU A 347 -4.39 -28.60 16.07
C GLU A 347 -5.25 -28.74 17.33
N THR A 348 -4.62 -28.93 18.49
CA THR A 348 -5.32 -28.98 19.78
C THR A 348 -6.04 -27.66 20.08
N PHE A 349 -5.37 -26.52 19.86
CA PHE A 349 -6.01 -25.22 20.03
C PHE A 349 -7.19 -25.01 19.08
N ARG A 350 -7.06 -25.42 17.80
CA ARG A 350 -8.17 -25.35 16.83
C ARG A 350 -9.37 -26.18 17.29
N ALA A 351 -9.13 -27.36 17.86
CA ALA A 351 -10.18 -28.21 18.41
C ALA A 351 -10.88 -27.56 19.61
N ILE A 352 -10.12 -26.96 20.55
CA ILE A 352 -10.67 -26.21 21.68
C ILE A 352 -11.52 -25.04 21.19
N ALA A 353 -10.99 -24.24 20.26
CA ALA A 353 -11.71 -23.09 19.74
C ALA A 353 -13.01 -23.50 19.05
N HIS A 354 -12.95 -24.52 18.18
CA HIS A 354 -14.13 -25.09 17.51
C HIS A 354 -15.17 -25.58 18.51
N ALA A 355 -14.77 -26.38 19.50
CA ALA A 355 -15.69 -26.90 20.49
C ALA A 355 -16.45 -25.77 21.21
N ALA A 356 -15.73 -24.72 21.63
CA ALA A 356 -16.32 -23.58 22.31
C ALA A 356 -17.37 -22.86 21.46
N TRP A 357 -17.03 -22.47 20.22
CA TRP A 357 -17.96 -21.72 19.39
C TRP A 357 -19.08 -22.59 18.79
N SER A 358 -18.84 -23.90 18.59
CA SER A 358 -19.86 -24.85 18.16
C SER A 358 -20.91 -25.09 19.25
N ILE A 359 -20.51 -25.17 20.52
CA ILE A 359 -21.44 -25.22 21.66
C ILE A 359 -22.24 -23.93 21.75
N ALA A 360 -21.58 -22.76 21.71
CA ALA A 360 -22.26 -21.47 21.74
C ALA A 360 -23.21 -21.27 20.55
N GLY A 361 -22.89 -21.84 19.39
CA GLY A 361 -23.73 -21.84 18.20
C GLY A 361 -25.07 -22.58 18.33
N ARG A 362 -25.24 -23.43 19.36
CA ARG A 362 -26.50 -24.14 19.66
C ARG A 362 -27.45 -23.34 20.54
N ASP A 363 -26.99 -22.23 21.13
CA ASP A 363 -27.84 -21.35 21.92
C ASP A 363 -29.00 -20.81 21.08
N SER A 364 -30.24 -20.90 21.57
CA SER A 364 -31.41 -20.39 20.87
C SER A 364 -31.34 -18.87 20.67
N ASP A 365 -30.74 -18.14 21.63
CA ASP A 365 -30.61 -16.68 21.64
C ASP A 365 -29.27 -16.17 21.07
N LEU A 366 -28.56 -17.02 20.30
CA LEU A 366 -27.29 -16.67 19.64
C LEU A 366 -27.33 -15.30 18.94
N PHE A 367 -28.36 -15.08 18.13
CA PHE A 367 -28.48 -13.85 17.34
C PHE A 367 -28.81 -12.65 18.24
N GLY A 368 -29.70 -12.78 19.22
CA GLY A 368 -30.01 -11.69 20.17
C GLY A 368 -28.78 -11.23 20.95
N LYS A 369 -27.93 -12.17 21.41
CA LYS A 369 -26.66 -11.86 22.09
C LYS A 369 -25.67 -11.12 21.20
N ILE A 370 -25.57 -11.51 19.93
CA ILE A 370 -24.68 -10.85 18.96
C ILE A 370 -25.20 -9.46 18.60
N ASP A 371 -26.51 -9.27 18.41
CA ASP A 371 -27.10 -7.94 18.17
C ASP A 371 -26.90 -7.00 19.35
N ALA A 372 -27.12 -7.47 20.58
CA ALA A 372 -26.82 -6.69 21.77
C ALA A 372 -25.35 -6.22 21.80
N MET A 373 -24.42 -7.08 21.35
CA MET A 373 -23.00 -6.72 21.25
C MET A 373 -22.73 -5.71 20.12
N VAL A 374 -23.34 -5.86 18.94
CA VAL A 374 -23.24 -4.87 17.85
C VAL A 374 -23.70 -3.49 18.31
N ARG A 375 -24.87 -3.42 18.97
CA ARG A 375 -25.41 -2.16 19.52
C ARG A 375 -24.46 -1.54 20.54
N ARG A 376 -23.87 -2.36 21.42
CA ARG A 376 -22.88 -1.91 22.40
C ARG A 376 -21.61 -1.37 21.73
N VAL A 377 -21.06 -2.09 20.75
CA VAL A 377 -19.87 -1.66 19.99
C VAL A 377 -20.14 -0.32 19.28
N ARG A 378 -21.32 -0.15 18.68
CA ARG A 378 -21.71 1.12 18.05
C ARG A 378 -21.78 2.26 19.07
N ALA A 379 -22.39 2.02 20.23
CA ALA A 379 -22.53 3.03 21.28
C ALA A 379 -21.18 3.44 21.89
N GLU A 380 -20.27 2.48 22.11
CA GLU A 380 -18.98 2.73 22.77
C GLU A 380 -17.87 3.22 21.82
N ARG A 381 -17.93 2.84 20.53
CA ARG A 381 -16.83 3.10 19.57
C ARG A 381 -17.24 3.94 18.34
N GLY A 382 -18.52 4.25 18.17
CA GLY A 382 -18.98 5.14 17.11
C GLY A 382 -18.55 6.58 17.34
N SER A 383 -18.44 7.36 16.26
CA SER A 383 -18.16 8.81 16.33
C SER A 383 -19.39 9.64 16.72
N GLY A 384 -20.56 9.01 16.82
CA GLY A 384 -21.86 9.68 16.98
C GLY A 384 -22.48 10.13 15.66
N ASN A 385 -21.76 9.98 14.54
CA ASN A 385 -22.28 10.20 13.19
C ASN A 385 -22.25 8.90 12.39
N ASP A 386 -23.37 8.19 12.40
CA ASP A 386 -23.50 6.89 11.76
C ASP A 386 -23.14 6.92 10.27
N ALA A 387 -23.44 8.01 9.54
CA ALA A 387 -23.11 8.15 8.13
C ALA A 387 -21.59 8.08 7.87
N LEU A 388 -20.77 8.57 8.81
CA LEU A 388 -19.31 8.54 8.69
C LEU A 388 -18.70 7.21 9.19
N ASP A 389 -19.39 6.49 10.07
CA ASP A 389 -18.87 5.29 10.73
C ASP A 389 -18.96 4.03 9.86
N PHE A 390 -18.14 3.94 8.81
CA PHE A 390 -18.12 2.79 7.90
C PHE A 390 -17.81 1.45 8.61
N LYS A 391 -17.15 1.50 9.78
CA LYS A 391 -16.81 0.30 10.54
C LYS A 391 -17.90 -0.12 11.54
N THR A 392 -18.34 0.81 12.39
CA THR A 392 -19.22 0.53 13.55
C THR A 392 -20.67 0.97 13.36
N GLY A 393 -20.96 1.76 12.34
CA GLY A 393 -22.31 2.23 12.03
C GLY A 393 -23.21 1.14 11.44
N ILE A 394 -24.45 1.51 11.17
CA ILE A 394 -25.49 0.67 10.55
C ILE A 394 -25.02 0.18 9.17
N GLY A 395 -25.08 -1.13 8.90
CA GLY A 395 -24.55 -1.71 7.67
C GLY A 395 -23.03 -1.65 7.55
N GLY A 396 -22.31 -1.35 8.65
CA GLY A 396 -20.86 -1.25 8.66
C GLY A 396 -20.15 -2.61 8.65
N ILE A 397 -18.82 -2.57 8.61
CA ILE A 397 -17.96 -3.77 8.64
C ILE A 397 -18.30 -4.68 9.82
N VAL A 398 -18.54 -4.12 11.01
CA VAL A 398 -18.85 -4.90 12.22
C VAL A 398 -20.15 -5.68 12.08
N GLU A 399 -21.21 -5.10 11.51
CA GLU A 399 -22.47 -5.83 11.26
C GLU A 399 -22.24 -7.02 10.33
N ALA A 400 -21.48 -6.83 9.24
CA ALA A 400 -21.16 -7.90 8.30
C ALA A 400 -20.32 -9.01 8.96
N GLU A 401 -19.25 -8.66 9.68
CA GLU A 401 -18.39 -9.62 10.36
C GLU A 401 -19.18 -10.41 11.42
N PHE A 402 -20.02 -9.75 12.20
CA PHE A 402 -20.76 -10.35 13.31
C PHE A 402 -21.90 -11.25 12.79
N LEU A 403 -22.59 -10.85 11.72
CA LEU A 403 -23.55 -11.71 11.03
C LEU A 403 -22.89 -12.99 10.52
N VAL A 404 -21.75 -12.86 9.83
CA VAL A 404 -21.03 -14.02 9.29
C VAL A 404 -20.60 -14.96 10.42
N GLN A 405 -20.04 -14.43 11.52
CA GLN A 405 -19.67 -15.23 12.68
C GLN A 405 -20.87 -15.92 13.32
N ALA A 406 -22.01 -15.23 13.47
CA ALA A 406 -23.24 -15.83 13.98
C ALA A 406 -23.69 -17.02 13.13
N LEU A 407 -23.68 -16.86 11.80
CA LEU A 407 -24.04 -17.91 10.86
C LEU A 407 -23.04 -19.06 10.90
N GLN A 408 -21.74 -18.78 10.98
CA GLN A 408 -20.71 -19.81 11.12
C GLN A 408 -20.92 -20.64 12.39
N MET A 409 -21.17 -19.98 13.51
CA MET A 409 -21.43 -20.66 14.78
C MET A 409 -22.70 -21.49 14.70
N ARG A 410 -23.79 -20.94 14.16
CA ARG A 410 -25.08 -21.63 14.03
C ARG A 410 -25.01 -22.88 13.15
N HIS A 411 -24.26 -22.80 12.06
CA HIS A 411 -24.21 -23.83 11.02
C HIS A 411 -22.92 -24.65 10.99
N ASP A 412 -22.09 -24.51 12.03
CA ASP A 412 -20.81 -25.20 12.19
C ASP A 412 -19.82 -25.00 11.02
N VAL A 413 -19.82 -23.82 10.39
CA VAL A 413 -18.99 -23.51 9.22
C VAL A 413 -17.61 -22.99 9.62
N ARG A 414 -16.60 -23.87 9.53
CA ARG A 414 -15.21 -23.54 9.85
C ARG A 414 -14.52 -22.78 8.71
N GLU A 415 -14.27 -21.49 8.92
CA GLU A 415 -13.48 -20.63 8.04
C GLU A 415 -13.05 -19.36 8.79
N THR A 416 -11.77 -18.99 8.76
CA THR A 416 -11.35 -17.79 9.48
C THR A 416 -11.50 -16.54 8.62
N SER A 417 -11.43 -16.60 7.29
CA SER A 417 -11.68 -15.43 6.44
C SER A 417 -13.18 -15.13 6.33
N VAL A 418 -13.59 -13.88 6.53
CA VAL A 418 -15.00 -13.47 6.43
C VAL A 418 -15.47 -13.63 4.99
N ARG A 419 -14.64 -13.24 4.02
CA ARG A 419 -14.97 -13.39 2.60
C ARG A 419 -15.18 -14.85 2.19
N LEU A 420 -14.28 -15.74 2.60
CA LEU A 420 -14.41 -17.17 2.32
C LEU A 420 -15.59 -17.79 3.10
N ALA A 421 -15.87 -17.31 4.30
CA ALA A 421 -17.01 -17.75 5.10
C ALA A 421 -18.34 -17.38 4.42
N ILE A 422 -18.47 -16.14 3.90
CA ILE A 422 -19.64 -15.73 3.11
C ILE A 422 -19.87 -16.68 1.93
N ALA A 423 -18.81 -17.02 1.19
CA ALA A 423 -18.91 -17.96 0.07
C ALA A 423 -19.38 -19.36 0.51
N LYS A 424 -18.87 -19.87 1.65
CA LYS A 424 -19.31 -21.15 2.23
C LYS A 424 -20.76 -21.10 2.74
N LEU A 425 -21.23 -19.95 3.19
CA LEU A 425 -22.57 -19.71 3.70
C LEU A 425 -23.63 -19.47 2.61
N ALA A 426 -23.25 -19.42 1.33
CA ALA A 426 -24.18 -19.14 0.23
C ALA A 426 -25.36 -20.14 0.11
N ASN A 427 -25.15 -21.39 0.55
CA ASN A 427 -26.20 -22.42 0.59
C ASN A 427 -27.16 -22.27 1.78
N ILE A 428 -26.87 -21.36 2.72
CA ILE A 428 -27.63 -21.14 3.96
C ILE A 428 -28.46 -19.87 3.88
N ILE A 429 -27.87 -18.76 3.43
CA ILE A 429 -28.54 -17.44 3.39
C ILE A 429 -29.06 -17.04 2.01
N SER A 430 -29.06 -17.95 1.03
CA SER A 430 -29.23 -17.72 -0.42
C SER A 430 -28.00 -17.13 -1.13
N SER A 431 -27.84 -17.48 -2.40
CA SER A 431 -26.72 -17.00 -3.21
C SER A 431 -26.77 -15.49 -3.48
N GLU A 432 -27.96 -14.91 -3.56
CA GLU A 432 -28.15 -13.47 -3.77
C GLU A 432 -27.71 -12.66 -2.54
N ASP A 433 -28.14 -13.05 -1.34
CA ASP A 433 -27.72 -12.37 -0.11
C ASP A 433 -26.22 -12.55 0.13
N ALA A 434 -25.67 -13.73 -0.12
CA ALA A 434 -24.23 -13.95 0.01
C ALA A 434 -23.42 -13.05 -0.95
N ASP A 435 -23.88 -12.88 -2.18
CA ASP A 435 -23.25 -12.01 -3.17
C ASP A 435 -23.37 -10.52 -2.80
N LEU A 436 -24.55 -10.07 -2.34
CA LEU A 436 -24.76 -8.70 -1.86
C LEU A 436 -23.93 -8.38 -0.60
N LEU A 437 -23.91 -9.30 0.38
CA LEU A 437 -23.11 -9.18 1.61
C LEU A 437 -21.61 -9.17 1.27
N GLY A 438 -21.17 -10.08 0.40
CA GLY A 438 -19.79 -10.17 -0.07
C GLY A 438 -19.32 -8.88 -0.73
N ARG A 439 -20.07 -8.36 -1.70
CA ARG A 439 -19.75 -7.08 -2.36
C ARG A 439 -19.75 -5.90 -1.40
N GLY A 440 -20.74 -5.84 -0.50
CA GLY A 440 -20.82 -4.78 0.51
C GLY A 440 -19.60 -4.79 1.43
N TYR A 441 -19.25 -5.97 1.96
CA TYR A 441 -18.08 -6.15 2.83
C TYR A 441 -16.78 -5.79 2.10
N GLU A 442 -16.57 -6.31 0.88
CA GLU A 442 -15.38 -6.00 0.09
C GLU A 442 -15.26 -4.50 -0.24
N PHE A 443 -16.38 -3.83 -0.53
CA PHE A 443 -16.40 -2.38 -0.75
C PHE A 443 -15.96 -1.62 0.50
N LEU A 444 -16.50 -1.93 1.68
CA LEU A 444 -16.12 -1.25 2.92
C LEU A 444 -14.67 -1.58 3.33
N ARG A 445 -14.19 -2.79 3.07
CA ARG A 445 -12.78 -3.16 3.30
C ARG A 445 -11.84 -2.49 2.29
N CYS A 446 -12.28 -2.24 1.05
CA CYS A 446 -11.57 -1.42 0.05
C CYS A 446 -11.41 0.01 0.56
N LEU A 447 -12.52 0.61 1.00
CA LEU A 447 -12.57 1.95 1.58
C LEU A 447 -11.61 2.07 2.76
N GLU A 448 -11.66 1.12 3.70
CA GLU A 448 -10.72 1.06 4.83
C GLU A 448 -9.27 0.99 4.35
N THR A 449 -8.99 0.14 3.36
CA THR A 449 -7.64 -0.04 2.81
C THR A 449 -7.10 1.26 2.21
N VAL A 450 -7.90 1.96 1.40
CA VAL A 450 -7.50 3.21 0.74
C VAL A 450 -7.30 4.33 1.76
N LEU A 451 -8.17 4.44 2.77
CA LEU A 451 -8.00 5.40 3.87
C LEU A 451 -6.70 5.18 4.63
N ARG A 452 -6.45 3.92 5.03
CA ARG A 452 -5.26 3.57 5.82
C ARG A 452 -3.97 3.67 5.00
N ARG A 453 -4.01 3.38 3.69
CA ARG A 453 -2.89 3.49 2.76
C ARG A 453 -2.29 4.89 2.69
N TRP A 454 -3.11 5.94 2.86
CA TRP A 454 -2.67 7.31 2.70
C TRP A 454 -1.51 7.66 3.65
N ARG A 455 -1.71 7.49 4.97
CA ARG A 455 -0.71 7.80 6.00
C ARG A 455 -0.09 6.58 6.67
N ASN A 456 -0.54 5.37 6.31
CA ASN A 456 -0.26 4.14 7.05
C ASN A 456 -0.63 4.31 8.54
N THR A 457 -1.87 4.72 8.78
CA THR A 457 -2.47 4.90 10.11
C THR A 457 -3.82 4.20 10.17
N SER A 458 -4.28 3.86 11.38
CA SER A 458 -5.61 3.28 11.56
C SER A 458 -6.73 4.28 11.21
N ALA A 459 -7.85 3.77 10.74
CA ALA A 459 -9.07 4.53 10.46
C ALA A 459 -10.30 3.64 10.72
N SER A 460 -11.35 4.25 11.26
CA SER A 460 -12.65 3.61 11.55
C SER A 460 -13.86 4.40 11.09
N SER A 461 -13.66 5.64 10.66
CA SER A 461 -14.70 6.54 10.13
C SER A 461 -14.15 7.36 8.95
N LEU A 462 -15.08 7.89 8.16
CA LEU A 462 -14.79 8.79 7.04
C LEU A 462 -14.31 10.16 7.54
N PRO A 463 -13.43 10.85 6.79
CA PRO A 463 -13.12 12.25 7.08
C PRO A 463 -14.40 13.09 6.96
N PRO A 464 -14.65 14.05 7.87
CA PRO A 464 -15.83 14.90 7.81
C PRO A 464 -15.77 15.91 6.66
N ASP A 465 -14.57 16.25 6.18
CA ASP A 465 -14.36 17.20 5.08
C ASP A 465 -14.78 16.59 3.72
N PRO A 466 -15.75 17.19 2.99
CA PRO A 466 -16.15 16.77 1.66
C PRO A 466 -15.00 16.74 0.63
N ILE A 467 -13.99 17.59 0.77
CA ILE A 467 -12.82 17.61 -0.13
C ILE A 467 -12.00 16.34 0.06
N GLU A 468 -11.76 15.93 1.30
CA GLU A 468 -11.05 14.68 1.60
C GLU A 468 -11.87 13.44 1.18
N GLN A 469 -13.20 13.50 1.30
CA GLN A 469 -14.08 12.45 0.74
C GLN A 469 -14.01 12.38 -0.79
N ARG A 470 -13.92 13.52 -1.50
CA ARG A 470 -13.69 13.55 -2.95
C ARG A 470 -12.36 12.89 -3.30
N LYS A 471 -11.30 13.20 -2.57
CA LYS A 471 -9.98 12.59 -2.80
C LYS A 471 -10.01 11.08 -2.56
N LEU A 472 -10.69 10.63 -1.51
CA LEU A 472 -10.93 9.21 -1.25
C LEU A 472 -11.68 8.55 -2.41
N ALA A 473 -12.76 9.16 -2.90
CA ALA A 473 -13.54 8.64 -4.03
C ALA A 473 -12.67 8.42 -5.28
N VAL A 474 -11.87 9.43 -5.66
CA VAL A 474 -10.94 9.33 -6.81
C VAL A 474 -9.91 8.22 -6.59
N ARG A 475 -9.31 8.12 -5.40
CA ARG A 475 -8.35 7.05 -5.05
C ARG A 475 -8.96 5.65 -4.99
N MET A 476 -10.28 5.54 -4.84
CA MET A 476 -11.06 4.31 -4.95
C MET A 476 -11.48 3.99 -6.40
N GLY A 477 -11.13 4.85 -7.37
CA GLY A 477 -11.45 4.67 -8.79
C GLY A 477 -12.80 5.25 -9.21
N PHE A 478 -13.45 6.05 -8.36
CA PHE A 478 -14.68 6.75 -8.72
C PHE A 478 -14.39 8.07 -9.43
N LYS A 479 -15.28 8.45 -10.35
CA LYS A 479 -15.19 9.73 -11.07
C LYS A 479 -15.33 10.93 -10.13
N ASP A 480 -16.23 10.82 -9.15
CA ASP A 480 -16.62 11.91 -8.28
C ASP A 480 -17.11 11.39 -6.91
N ARG A 481 -17.28 12.31 -5.97
CA ARG A 481 -17.77 12.01 -4.62
C ARG A 481 -19.19 11.46 -4.63
N GLU A 482 -20.04 11.93 -5.54
CA GLU A 482 -21.47 11.57 -5.57
C GLU A 482 -21.67 10.09 -5.94
N SER A 483 -21.05 9.65 -7.04
CA SER A 483 -21.09 8.24 -7.46
C SER A 483 -20.51 7.30 -6.40
N TRP A 484 -19.44 7.72 -5.72
CA TRP A 484 -18.86 6.98 -4.60
C TRP A 484 -19.81 6.92 -3.39
N GLN A 485 -20.43 8.04 -3.02
CA GLN A 485 -21.35 8.12 -1.88
C GLN A 485 -22.56 7.21 -2.09
N GLN A 486 -23.13 7.17 -3.31
CA GLN A 486 -24.23 6.26 -3.65
C GLN A 486 -23.81 4.79 -3.52
N ALA A 487 -22.59 4.44 -3.96
CA ALA A 487 -22.05 3.09 -3.81
C ALA A 487 -21.84 2.71 -2.34
N TYR A 488 -21.34 3.65 -1.53
CA TYR A 488 -21.15 3.49 -0.09
C TYR A 488 -22.48 3.27 0.65
N GLU A 489 -23.48 4.10 0.39
CA GLU A 489 -24.82 3.97 0.98
C GLU A 489 -25.48 2.65 0.56
N ARG A 490 -25.37 2.26 -0.72
CA ARG A 490 -25.89 0.98 -1.21
C ARG A 490 -25.21 -0.21 -0.56
N ALA A 491 -23.89 -0.20 -0.42
CA ALA A 491 -23.15 -1.27 0.25
C ALA A 491 -23.64 -1.46 1.70
N ARG A 492 -23.80 -0.36 2.44
CA ARG A 492 -24.29 -0.38 3.82
C ARG A 492 -25.75 -0.82 3.92
N ALA A 493 -26.62 -0.30 3.05
CA ALA A 493 -28.02 -0.68 3.01
C ALA A 493 -28.20 -2.18 2.75
N ASN A 494 -27.41 -2.76 1.83
CA ASN A 494 -27.44 -4.20 1.55
C ASN A 494 -27.00 -5.03 2.76
N ILE A 495 -25.88 -4.66 3.40
CA ILE A 495 -25.40 -5.34 4.61
C ILE A 495 -26.48 -5.30 5.70
N HIS A 496 -27.04 -4.11 5.95
CA HIS A 496 -28.02 -3.92 7.01
C HIS A 496 -29.33 -4.67 6.73
N ALA A 497 -29.81 -4.67 5.48
CA ALA A 497 -31.01 -5.41 5.11
C ALA A 497 -30.85 -6.92 5.35
N ILE A 498 -29.69 -7.49 5.01
CA ILE A 498 -29.41 -8.91 5.24
C ILE A 498 -29.25 -9.18 6.73
N TYR A 499 -28.59 -8.28 7.47
CA TYR A 499 -28.51 -8.34 8.92
C TYR A 499 -29.92 -8.42 9.55
N GLY A 500 -30.83 -7.50 9.18
CA GLY A 500 -32.21 -7.47 9.69
C GLY A 500 -32.98 -8.78 9.47
N LYS A 501 -32.79 -9.47 8.34
CA LYS A 501 -33.43 -10.78 8.07
C LYS A 501 -33.13 -11.85 9.13
N HIS A 502 -32.00 -11.76 9.80
CA HIS A 502 -31.51 -12.74 10.78
C HIS A 502 -31.65 -12.30 12.24
N PHE A 503 -31.58 -10.99 12.50
CA PHE A 503 -31.52 -10.44 13.87
C PHE A 503 -32.82 -9.77 14.34
N GLU A 504 -33.73 -9.39 13.43
CA GLU A 504 -34.99 -8.72 13.76
C GLU A 504 -36.21 -9.67 13.72
N ARG A 505 -35.99 -10.99 13.86
CA ARG A 505 -37.05 -12.01 13.89
C ARG A 505 -37.54 -12.36 15.29
#